data_AF-A0A1M5EDS9-F1
#
_entry.id   AF-A0A1M5EDS9-F1
#
_cell.length_a   1.000
_cell.length_b   1.000
_cell.length_c   1.000
_cell.angle_alpha   90.00
_cell.angle_beta   90.00
_cell.angle_gamma   90.00
#
_symmetry.space_group_name_H-M   'P 1'
#
loop_
_entity.id
_entity.type
_entity.pdbx_description
1 polymer ?
#
loop_
_entity_poly.entity_id
_entity_poly.type
_entity_poly.pdbx_seq_one_letter_code
_entity_poly.pdbx_strand_id
1 'polypeptide(L)' 'MMYLILPLLQVNVAEKIKDAPDSSYQIGVIIGSYLPFVLLVGVAYWMYYRAKKRDKKE' A
#
# COMPACT_ATOMS: atom_id res chain seq x y z
N MET A 1 5.05 23.87 -3.11
CA MET A 1 3.61 23.50 -3.02
C MET A 1 3.44 21.98 -3.22
N MET A 2 4.06 21.15 -2.37
CA MET A 2 4.09 19.68 -2.45
C MET A 2 3.83 19.06 -1.06
N TYR A 3 2.92 19.65 -0.28
CA TYR A 3 2.68 19.23 1.11
C TYR A 3 1.25 18.73 1.36
N LEU A 4 0.39 18.73 0.34
CA LEU A 4 -1.01 18.33 0.47
C LEU A 4 -1.22 16.81 0.61
N ILE A 5 -0.23 15.99 0.22
CA ILE A 5 -0.28 14.52 0.31
C ILE A 5 0.33 13.95 1.60
N LEU A 6 1.11 14.74 2.35
CA LEU A 6 1.72 14.31 3.61
C LEU A 6 0.72 13.88 4.70
N PRO A 7 -0.44 14.53 4.91
CA PRO A 7 -1.35 14.10 5.99
C PRO A 7 -2.02 12.75 5.70
N LEU A 8 -2.14 12.34 4.43
CA LEU A 8 -2.62 11.01 4.04
C LEU A 8 -1.53 9.93 4.25
N LEU A 9 -0.25 10.31 4.23
CA LEU A 9 0.87 9.42 4.53
C LEU A 9 1.17 9.31 6.03
N GLN A 10 0.85 10.33 6.83
CA GLN A 10 1.01 10.31 8.29
C GLN A 10 -0.13 9.55 8.99
N VAL A 11 -0.36 8.31 8.57
CA VAL A 11 -1.22 7.38 9.31
C VAL A 11 -0.44 6.83 10.51
N ASN A 12 -0.67 7.39 11.69
CA ASN A 12 -0.11 6.84 12.93
C ASN A 12 -0.82 5.50 13.27
N VAL A 13 -0.33 4.41 12.69
CA VAL A 13 -0.91 3.06 12.81
C VAL A 13 -1.02 2.65 14.28
N ALA A 14 -0.03 2.99 15.12
CA ALA A 14 -0.04 2.67 16.55
C ALA A 14 -1.19 3.35 17.30
N GLU A 15 -1.48 4.61 16.97
CA GLU A 15 -2.59 5.38 17.56
C GLU A 15 -3.94 4.84 17.08
N LYS A 16 -4.05 4.51 15.79
CA LYS A 16 -5.24 3.85 15.21
C LYS A 16 -5.54 2.48 15.81
N ILE A 17 -4.52 1.72 16.17
CA ILE A 17 -4.64 0.42 16.83
C ILE A 17 -5.06 0.59 18.29
N LYS A 18 -4.54 1.61 18.98
CA LYS A 18 -4.86 1.91 20.38
C LYS A 18 -6.29 2.40 20.57
N ASP A 19 -6.79 3.20 19.63
CA ASP A 19 -8.15 3.75 19.64
C ASP A 19 -9.16 2.84 18.91
N ALA A 20 -8.76 1.61 18.56
CA ALA A 20 -9.62 0.67 17.84
C ALA A 20 -10.83 0.25 18.72
N PRO A 21 -12.07 0.42 18.24
CA PRO A 21 -13.27 0.06 19.00
C PRO A 21 -13.47 -1.45 19.11
N ASP A 22 -12.90 -2.23 18.19
CA ASP A 22 -13.02 -3.68 18.13
C ASP A 22 -11.82 -4.31 17.39
N SER A 23 -11.73 -5.63 17.48
CA SER A 23 -10.66 -6.41 16.84
C SER A 23 -10.70 -6.37 15.31
N SER A 24 -11.88 -6.23 14.71
CA SER A 24 -12.03 -6.18 13.25
C SER A 24 -11.50 -4.86 12.68
N TYR A 25 -11.71 -3.74 13.37
CA TYR A 25 -11.10 -2.46 13.03
C TYR A 25 -9.57 -2.51 13.13
N GLN A 26 -9.03 -3.11 14.19
CA GLN A 26 -7.59 -3.30 14.35
C GLN A 26 -6.98 -4.10 13.19
N ILE A 27 -7.63 -5.19 12.79
CA ILE A 27 -7.22 -6.01 11.63
C ILE A 27 -7.28 -5.19 10.34
N GLY A 28 -8.34 -4.40 10.15
CA GLY A 28 -8.47 -3.50 9.00
C GLY A 28 -7.34 -2.46 8.92
N VAL A 29 -6.95 -1.87 10.06
CA VAL A 29 -5.83 -0.92 10.16
C VAL A 29 -4.50 -1.60 9.82
N ILE A 30 -4.25 -2.79 10.35
CA ILE A 30 -3.02 -3.56 10.07
C ILE A 30 -2.95 -3.90 8.58
N ILE A 31 -4.01 -4.47 7.99
CA ILE A 31 -4.05 -4.81 6.57
C ILE A 31 -3.89 -3.56 5.70
N GLY A 32 -4.59 -2.48 6.06
CA GLY A 32 -4.49 -1.18 5.37
C GLY A 32 -3.08 -0.61 5.38
N SER A 33 -2.30 -0.83 6.46
CA SER A 33 -0.91 -0.37 6.54
C SER A 33 0.03 -1.06 5.54
N TYR A 34 -0.27 -2.31 5.15
CA TYR A 34 0.50 -3.05 4.15
C TYR A 34 0.02 -2.80 2.72
N LEU A 35 -1.17 -2.22 2.52
CA LEU A 35 -1.73 -1.90 1.21
C LEU A 35 -0.78 -1.11 0.27
N PRO A 36 -0.07 -0.05 0.72
CA PRO A 36 0.90 0.65 -0.14
C PRO A 36 2.03 -0.27 -0.64
N PHE A 37 2.47 -1.22 0.18
CA PHE A 37 3.49 -2.20 -0.24
C PHE A 37 2.93 -3.19 -1.27
N VAL A 38 1.71 -3.70 -1.05
CA VAL A 38 1.02 -4.58 -2.01
C VAL A 38 0.85 -3.89 -3.37
N LEU A 39 0.51 -2.59 -3.38
CA LEU A 39 0.44 -1.80 -4.61
C LEU A 39 1.78 -1.76 -5.34
N LEU A 40 2.89 -1.52 -4.63
CA LEU A 40 4.23 -1.53 -5.23
C LEU A 40 4.58 -2.89 -5.83
N VAL A 41 4.27 -3.98 -5.14
CA VAL A 41 4.45 -5.35 -5.66
C VAL A 41 3.61 -5.56 -6.93
N GLY A 42 2.37 -5.08 -6.96
CA GLY A 42 1.51 -5.14 -8.14
C GLY A 42 2.09 -4.37 -9.33
N VAL A 43 2.62 -3.17 -9.09
CA VAL A 43 3.31 -2.36 -10.11
C VAL A 43 4.56 -3.07 -10.61
N ALA A 44 5.39 -3.63 -9.72
CA ALA A 44 6.58 -4.37 -10.09
C ALA A 44 6.24 -5.61 -10.93
N TYR A 45 5.19 -6.35 -10.56
CA TYR A 45 4.70 -7.48 -11.34
C TYR A 45 4.21 -7.05 -12.73
N TRP A 46 3.48 -5.94 -12.82
CA TRP A 46 3.02 -5.39 -14.09
C TRP A 46 4.19 -4.97 -14.98
N MET A 47 5.20 -4.31 -14.41
CA MET A 47 6.44 -3.95 -15.11
C MET A 47 7.17 -5.19 -15.63
N TYR A 48 7.36 -6.21 -14.78
CA TYR A 48 7.98 -7.48 -15.17
C TYR A 48 7.21 -8.16 -16.30
N TYR A 49 5.89 -8.26 -16.17
CA TYR A 49 5.03 -8.89 -17.19
C TYR A 49 5.09 -8.14 -18.52
N ARG A 50 5.10 -6.79 -18.48
CA ARG A 50 5.24 -5.95 -19.67
C ARG A 50 6.61 -6.11 -20.33
N ALA A 51 7.68 -6.14 -19.54
CA ALA A 51 9.05 -6.35 -20.04
C ALA A 51 9.20 -7.74 -20.66
N LYS A 52 8.72 -8.80 -19.99
CA LYS A 52 8.76 -10.18 -20.51
C LYS A 52 7.98 -10.37 -21.80
N LYS A 53 6.92 -9.59 -22.04
CA LYS A 53 6.18 -9.59 -23.32
C LYS A 53 6.92 -8.88 -24.46
N ARG A 54 7.90 -8.03 -24.15
CA ARG A 54 8.74 -7.36 -25.17
C ARG A 54 9.82 -8.30 -25.70
N ASP A 55 10.44 -9.10 -24.83
CA ASP A 55 11.43 -10.13 -25.24
C ASP A 55 10.85 -11.26 -26.09
N LYS A 56 9.53 -11.50 -26.02
CA LYS A 56 8.85 -12.53 -26.85
C LYS A 56 8.43 -12.05 -28.24
N LYS A 57 8.71 -10.80 -28.60
CA LYS A 57 8.36 -10.21 -29.91
C LYS A 57 9.56 -10.08 -30.87
N GLU A 58 10.72 -10.62 -30.49
CA GLU A 58 11.83 -10.89 -31.41
C GLU A 58 11.86 -12.37 -31.80
#